data_AF-A0A7R8YVU5-F1
#
_entry.id   AF-A0A7R8YVU5-F1
#
_cell.length_a   1.000
_cell.length_b   1.000
_cell.length_c   1.000
_cell.angle_alpha   90.00
_cell.angle_beta   90.00
_cell.angle_gamma   90.00
#
_symmetry.space_group_name_H-M   'P 1'
#
loop_
_entity.id
_entity.type
_entity.pdbx_description
1 polymer ?
#
loop_
_entity_poly.entity_id
_entity_poly.type
_entity_poly.pdbx_seq_one_letter_code
_entity_poly.pdbx_strand_id
1 'polypeptide(L)'
;MTGPNVDDVKVSLQRFGWPDYVVFVLMLCSCALIGVYFGFIKKNPKKCKEAEANYLVGGRQMSIFPVTMSLIASFISGITLLGTPTEIYLHGTQYMFIIGGVLIMGVVMTYVYLPVFHDLKLTSTYQYLETRFDKRMRLFGSILFTFGTMAWLPIVIYVPALAFNQVTGVNVHLITPIVCVVCIFYTCVGGLKAVVWTDVVQTIMMFGAMGLIIIKGTLDIGGIETVWTRSWESGRIEGPDMEFDLKSRHTLWSVTFGGFAYWLKSNAVSQNMIQRYLSLPTLHNARKALWFFILGVLLLLGICCYSGLLIYATYHDCDPLSTKLAKAKDQLLPLLVMQSLGDFPGLPGLFVAGVFSAALSSLSTGLNSMSAVVLEDFFKGFSNRPLSDRQTAFIMRGVVVVFGAICVGLVFVVEKLGAVLQLSMSLGAVSNGPLLGIFTMGVMIPWVEGRGAIIGGSAGLAIMAWICAKAQAAIAIGELSFPSKPLSTTGCSYTFMPFKPLSMLAINATEPPTIQPEFDPSEFKIYHISYLWYTLFGAAITIIIALATSYILGPNKPSELNQDLLAPFVRRIIRRMNKTEARSEKRLDPVGTEQENIFSSSMDLKELRKIVGEEEDCENL
;
A
#
# COMPACT_ATOMS: atom_id res chain seq x y z
N MET A 1 -44.52 -5.71 -22.42
CA MET A 1 -43.25 -6.25 -21.92
C MET A 1 -43.55 -6.98 -20.62
N THR A 2 -43.53 -8.31 -20.63
CA THR A 2 -43.93 -9.20 -19.51
C THR A 2 -42.71 -9.88 -18.89
N GLY A 3 -41.60 -9.15 -18.76
CA GLY A 3 -40.39 -9.63 -18.09
C GLY A 3 -40.41 -9.34 -16.59
N PRO A 4 -39.61 -10.05 -15.77
CA PRO A 4 -39.48 -9.77 -14.35
C PRO A 4 -38.97 -8.34 -14.10
N ASN A 5 -39.25 -7.78 -12.93
CA ASN A 5 -38.67 -6.51 -12.50
C ASN A 5 -37.20 -6.73 -12.10
N VAL A 6 -36.34 -5.70 -12.23
CA VAL A 6 -34.94 -5.75 -11.79
C VAL A 6 -34.81 -6.20 -10.33
N ASP A 7 -35.74 -5.82 -9.46
CA ASP A 7 -35.76 -6.26 -8.06
C ASP A 7 -36.01 -7.78 -7.95
N ASP A 8 -36.89 -8.34 -8.79
CA ASP A 8 -37.14 -9.79 -8.83
C ASP A 8 -35.91 -10.54 -9.33
N VAL A 9 -35.27 -10.03 -10.39
CA VAL A 9 -34.01 -10.60 -10.91
C VAL A 9 -32.93 -10.55 -9.84
N LYS A 10 -32.82 -9.44 -9.12
CA LYS A 10 -31.87 -9.29 -8.03
C LYS A 10 -32.10 -10.30 -6.91
N VAL A 11 -33.34 -10.43 -6.43
CA VAL A 11 -33.69 -11.44 -5.40
C VAL A 11 -33.42 -12.84 -5.92
N SER A 12 -33.69 -13.11 -7.19
CA SER A 12 -33.41 -14.41 -7.81
C SER A 12 -31.91 -14.73 -7.87
N LEU A 13 -31.03 -13.74 -7.89
CA LEU A 13 -29.58 -13.92 -7.87
C LEU A 13 -29.01 -13.99 -6.43
N GLN A 14 -29.81 -13.70 -5.41
CA GLN A 14 -29.43 -13.81 -3.99
C GLN A 14 -29.65 -15.23 -3.43
N ARG A 15 -29.16 -16.25 -4.15
CA ARG A 15 -29.33 -17.68 -3.81
C ARG A 15 -28.10 -18.24 -3.09
N PHE A 16 -27.73 -17.68 -1.95
CA PHE A 16 -26.64 -18.21 -1.14
C PHE A 16 -27.14 -19.34 -0.22
N GLY A 17 -26.84 -20.58 -0.58
CA GLY A 17 -27.35 -21.77 0.09
C GLY A 17 -26.59 -22.13 1.36
N TRP A 18 -27.12 -23.09 2.13
CA TRP A 18 -26.42 -23.62 3.31
C TRP A 18 -25.02 -24.18 2.99
N PRO A 19 -24.73 -24.81 1.82
CA PRO A 19 -23.37 -25.27 1.52
C PRO A 19 -22.39 -24.10 1.36
N ASP A 20 -22.85 -22.97 0.82
CA ASP A 20 -22.05 -21.77 0.68
C ASP A 20 -21.68 -21.17 2.03
N TYR A 21 -22.66 -21.11 2.95
CA TYR A 21 -22.40 -20.73 4.34
C TYR A 21 -21.42 -21.67 5.03
N VAL A 22 -21.51 -22.98 4.81
CA VAL A 22 -20.57 -23.96 5.38
C VAL A 22 -19.15 -23.71 4.89
N VAL A 23 -18.93 -23.53 3.57
CA VAL A 23 -17.59 -23.23 3.02
C VAL A 23 -17.05 -21.92 3.61
N PHE A 24 -17.87 -20.88 3.67
CA PHE A 24 -17.49 -19.59 4.23
C PHE A 24 -17.12 -19.68 5.72
N VAL A 25 -17.93 -20.36 6.54
CA VAL A 25 -17.68 -20.54 7.97
C VAL A 25 -16.45 -21.41 8.21
N LEU A 26 -16.26 -22.49 7.43
CA LEU A 26 -15.07 -23.33 7.52
C LEU A 26 -13.79 -22.53 7.25
N MET A 27 -13.81 -21.60 6.29
CA MET A 27 -12.69 -20.69 6.06
C MET A 27 -12.40 -19.83 7.30
N LEU A 28 -13.42 -19.21 7.90
CA LEU A 28 -13.24 -18.40 9.13
C LEU A 28 -12.71 -19.24 10.30
N CYS A 29 -13.28 -20.43 10.50
CA CYS A 29 -12.83 -21.38 11.52
C CYS A 29 -11.39 -21.81 11.30
N SER A 30 -10.98 -22.11 10.05
CA SER A 30 -9.60 -22.48 9.74
C SER A 30 -8.60 -21.37 10.11
N CYS A 31 -8.94 -20.11 9.84
CA CYS A 31 -8.12 -18.96 10.21
C CYS A 31 -7.98 -18.84 11.73
N ALA A 32 -9.10 -19.00 12.46
CA ALA A 32 -9.10 -18.98 13.91
C ALA A 32 -8.28 -20.13 14.52
N LEU A 33 -8.41 -21.35 13.97
CA LEU A 33 -7.68 -22.55 14.41
C LEU A 33 -6.18 -22.40 14.20
N ILE A 34 -5.74 -21.87 13.06
CA ILE A 34 -4.31 -21.57 12.82
C ILE A 34 -3.81 -20.55 13.85
N GLY A 35 -4.60 -19.50 14.12
CA GLY A 35 -4.31 -18.52 15.18
C GLY A 35 -4.11 -19.18 16.54
N VAL A 36 -5.04 -20.03 16.96
CA VAL A 36 -4.99 -20.77 18.24
C VAL A 36 -3.80 -21.73 18.29
N TYR A 37 -3.52 -22.46 17.20
CA TYR A 37 -2.41 -23.40 17.11
C TYR A 37 -1.05 -22.72 17.37
N PHE A 38 -0.79 -21.59 16.70
CA PHE A 38 0.45 -20.85 16.90
C PHE A 38 0.48 -20.08 18.22
N GLY A 39 -0.67 -19.61 18.71
CA GLY A 39 -0.77 -18.85 19.96
C GLY A 39 -0.63 -19.68 21.23
N PHE A 40 -1.14 -20.91 21.24
CA PHE A 40 -1.18 -21.76 22.44
C PHE A 40 -0.34 -23.03 22.32
N ILE A 41 -0.40 -23.74 21.19
CA ILE A 41 0.18 -25.10 21.06
C ILE A 41 1.68 -25.02 20.74
N LYS A 42 2.07 -24.16 19.79
CA LYS A 42 3.48 -23.99 19.40
C LYS A 42 4.23 -22.97 20.28
N LYS A 43 3.60 -22.46 21.34
CA LYS A 43 4.20 -21.48 22.23
C LYS A 43 5.28 -22.17 23.08
N ASN A 44 6.54 -21.98 22.70
CA ASN A 44 7.66 -22.54 23.46
C ASN A 44 7.81 -21.79 24.80
N PRO A 45 7.56 -22.41 25.96
CA PRO A 45 7.54 -21.71 27.26
C PRO A 45 8.93 -21.22 27.70
N LYS A 46 10.01 -21.81 27.17
CA LYS A 46 11.39 -21.60 27.61
C LYS A 46 12.09 -20.35 27.03
N LYS A 47 11.42 -19.52 26.22
CA LYS A 47 12.02 -18.35 25.54
C LYS A 47 11.21 -17.05 25.74
N CYS A 48 10.86 -16.73 26.99
CA CYS A 48 10.06 -15.52 27.29
C CYS A 48 10.76 -14.20 26.90
N LYS A 49 12.10 -14.09 27.03
CA LYS A 49 12.86 -12.91 26.57
C LYS A 49 12.83 -12.66 25.05
N GLU A 50 12.40 -13.65 24.24
CA GLU A 50 12.26 -13.52 22.78
C GLU A 50 10.79 -13.44 22.33
N ALA A 51 9.83 -13.32 23.26
CA ALA A 51 8.39 -13.39 22.94
C ALA A 51 7.95 -12.27 21.98
N GLU A 52 8.46 -11.06 22.17
CA GLU A 52 8.17 -9.91 21.32
C GLU A 52 8.74 -10.07 19.90
N ALA A 53 10.02 -10.43 19.77
CA ALA A 53 10.64 -10.66 18.45
C ALA A 53 9.97 -11.83 17.71
N ASN A 54 9.51 -12.85 18.44
CA ASN A 54 8.72 -13.94 17.87
C ASN A 54 7.32 -13.49 17.42
N TYR A 55 6.68 -12.59 18.17
CA TYR A 55 5.35 -12.06 17.86
C TYR A 55 5.39 -11.06 16.71
N LEU A 56 6.35 -10.12 16.72
CA LEU A 56 6.44 -9.04 15.75
C LEU A 56 7.17 -9.46 14.46
N VAL A 57 8.31 -10.15 14.53
CA VAL A 57 9.14 -10.43 13.34
C VAL A 57 9.35 -11.92 13.08
N GLY A 58 8.56 -12.77 13.75
CA GLY A 58 8.64 -14.22 13.57
C GLY A 58 9.99 -14.82 13.98
N GLY A 59 10.81 -14.11 14.77
CA GLY A 59 12.15 -14.54 15.14
C GLY A 59 13.19 -14.46 14.02
N ARG A 60 12.86 -13.85 12.86
CA ARG A 60 13.76 -13.66 11.70
C ARG A 60 14.34 -14.93 11.08
N GLN A 61 13.58 -16.03 11.18
CA GLN A 61 13.95 -17.35 10.67
C GLN A 61 12.86 -17.93 9.77
N MET A 62 12.03 -17.09 9.16
CA MET A 62 10.95 -17.55 8.29
C MET A 62 11.50 -18.06 6.96
N SER A 63 10.79 -19.01 6.35
CA SER A 63 11.13 -19.53 5.02
C SER A 63 10.56 -18.62 3.93
N ILE A 64 11.17 -18.67 2.74
CA ILE A 64 10.83 -17.79 1.61
C ILE A 64 9.37 -17.98 1.19
N PHE A 65 8.90 -19.23 1.04
CA PHE A 65 7.58 -19.52 0.49
C PHE A 65 6.42 -18.92 1.31
N PRO A 66 6.29 -19.16 2.63
CA PRO A 66 5.24 -18.53 3.42
C PRO A 66 5.34 -17.00 3.43
N VAL A 67 6.55 -16.43 3.51
CA VAL A 67 6.74 -14.97 3.47
C VAL A 67 6.28 -14.39 2.14
N THR A 68 6.64 -15.00 1.01
CA THR A 68 6.18 -14.58 -0.32
C THR A 68 4.66 -14.67 -0.43
N MET A 69 4.06 -15.80 -0.08
CA MET A 69 2.60 -15.98 -0.13
C MET A 69 1.90 -14.95 0.75
N SER A 70 2.47 -14.67 1.91
CA SER A 70 1.99 -13.64 2.81
C SER A 70 2.10 -12.25 2.18
N LEU A 71 3.26 -11.86 1.64
CA LEU A 71 3.44 -10.59 0.92
C LEU A 71 2.41 -10.42 -0.21
N ILE A 72 2.18 -11.50 -0.96
CA ILE A 72 1.13 -11.59 -1.98
C ILE A 72 -0.23 -11.34 -1.31
N ALA A 73 -0.65 -12.15 -0.33
CA ALA A 73 -1.93 -12.03 0.35
C ALA A 73 -2.21 -10.64 0.93
N SER A 74 -1.21 -9.99 1.50
CA SER A 74 -1.39 -8.69 2.16
C SER A 74 -1.53 -7.55 1.17
N PHE A 75 -0.93 -7.69 -0.01
CA PHE A 75 -1.09 -6.73 -1.08
C PHE A 75 -2.35 -6.99 -1.91
N ILE A 76 -2.67 -8.26 -2.13
CA ILE A 76 -3.92 -8.68 -2.76
C ILE A 76 -5.04 -8.53 -1.73
N SER A 77 -5.45 -7.29 -1.55
CA SER A 77 -6.65 -6.95 -0.81
C SER A 77 -7.89 -7.21 -1.66
N GLY A 78 -9.06 -7.26 -1.03
CA GLY A 78 -10.34 -7.28 -1.75
C GLY A 78 -10.46 -6.11 -2.73
N ILE A 79 -9.80 -4.97 -2.48
CA ILE A 79 -9.77 -3.79 -3.34
C ILE A 79 -9.22 -4.12 -4.72
N THR A 80 -8.11 -4.88 -4.80
CA THR A 80 -7.58 -5.32 -6.10
C THR A 80 -8.50 -6.33 -6.75
N LEU A 81 -9.01 -7.28 -5.97
CA LEU A 81 -9.82 -8.40 -6.46
C LEU A 81 -11.16 -7.95 -7.07
N LEU A 82 -11.83 -6.95 -6.49
CA LEU A 82 -13.10 -6.42 -7.01
C LEU A 82 -12.92 -5.11 -7.78
N GLY A 83 -12.01 -4.25 -7.34
CA GLY A 83 -11.81 -2.93 -7.92
C GLY A 83 -11.08 -2.96 -9.25
N THR A 84 -10.08 -3.84 -9.45
CA THR A 84 -9.40 -3.94 -10.74
C THR A 84 -10.32 -4.46 -11.85
N PRO A 85 -11.10 -5.55 -11.68
CA PRO A 85 -12.06 -5.96 -12.70
C PRO A 85 -13.09 -4.86 -13.03
N THR A 86 -13.56 -4.14 -12.02
CA THR A 86 -14.47 -3.00 -12.18
C THR A 86 -13.85 -1.86 -12.98
N GLU A 87 -12.57 -1.56 -12.73
CA GLU A 87 -11.82 -0.55 -13.47
C GLU A 87 -11.71 -0.92 -14.95
N ILE A 88 -11.40 -2.18 -15.26
CA ILE A 88 -11.28 -2.68 -16.63
C ILE A 88 -12.63 -2.69 -17.35
N TYR A 89 -13.71 -3.05 -16.64
CA TYR A 89 -15.07 -3.02 -17.17
C TYR A 89 -15.50 -1.60 -17.61
N LEU A 90 -15.21 -0.60 -16.78
CA LEU A 90 -15.65 0.79 -16.99
C LEU A 90 -14.71 1.60 -17.88
N HIS A 91 -13.41 1.37 -17.78
CA HIS A 91 -12.38 2.26 -18.35
C HIS A 91 -11.38 1.55 -19.28
N GLY A 92 -11.43 0.22 -19.42
CA GLY A 92 -10.57 -0.54 -20.35
C GLY A 92 -9.21 -0.95 -19.78
N THR A 93 -8.35 -1.51 -20.63
CA THR A 93 -7.10 -2.19 -20.24
C THR A 93 -5.94 -1.24 -19.92
N GLN A 94 -6.09 0.08 -20.06
CA GLN A 94 -5.00 1.04 -19.83
C GLN A 94 -4.40 0.96 -18.42
N TYR A 95 -5.21 0.67 -17.40
CA TYR A 95 -4.72 0.47 -16.03
C TYR A 95 -3.65 -0.63 -15.92
N MET A 96 -3.66 -1.64 -16.81
CA MET A 96 -2.73 -2.77 -16.75
C MET A 96 -1.28 -2.41 -17.04
N PHE A 97 -1.02 -1.28 -17.69
CA PHE A 97 0.34 -0.80 -17.90
C PHE A 97 1.02 -0.38 -16.58
N ILE A 98 0.30 -0.35 -15.45
CA ILE A 98 0.87 -0.23 -14.10
C ILE A 98 1.94 -1.29 -13.79
N ILE A 99 1.93 -2.42 -14.51
CA ILE A 99 2.97 -3.46 -14.47
C ILE A 99 4.38 -2.86 -14.65
N GLY A 100 4.54 -1.88 -15.54
CA GLY A 100 5.81 -1.18 -15.72
C GLY A 100 6.28 -0.53 -14.41
N GLY A 101 5.38 0.14 -13.70
CA GLY A 101 5.65 0.73 -12.39
C GLY A 101 6.01 -0.30 -11.32
N VAL A 102 5.37 -1.47 -11.31
CA VAL A 102 5.68 -2.59 -10.40
C VAL A 102 7.09 -3.12 -10.64
N LEU A 103 7.50 -3.28 -11.90
CA LEU A 103 8.84 -3.77 -12.25
C LEU A 103 9.93 -2.77 -11.86
N ILE A 104 9.72 -1.48 -12.14
CA ILE A 104 10.65 -0.41 -11.72
C ILE A 104 10.77 -0.38 -10.20
N MET A 105 9.64 -0.51 -9.48
CA MET A 105 9.63 -0.61 -8.02
C MET A 105 10.49 -1.78 -7.53
N GLY A 106 10.37 -2.96 -8.15
CA GLY A 106 11.17 -4.13 -7.79
C GLY A 106 12.68 -3.91 -7.89
N VAL A 107 13.12 -3.22 -8.94
CA VAL A 107 14.53 -2.84 -9.13
C VAL A 107 14.97 -1.87 -8.04
N VAL A 108 14.23 -0.78 -7.83
CA VAL A 108 14.57 0.23 -6.81
C VAL A 108 14.59 -0.39 -5.41
N MET A 109 13.61 -1.22 -5.08
CA MET A 109 13.55 -1.91 -3.79
C MET A 109 14.76 -2.84 -3.56
N THR A 110 15.20 -3.57 -4.60
CA THR A 110 16.35 -4.51 -4.54
C THR A 110 17.68 -3.82 -4.24
N TYR A 111 17.91 -2.65 -4.84
CA TYR A 111 19.21 -1.96 -4.81
C TYR A 111 19.29 -0.78 -3.86
N VAL A 112 18.16 -0.15 -3.53
CA VAL A 112 18.10 1.07 -2.70
C VAL A 112 17.64 0.75 -1.29
N TYR A 113 16.41 0.25 -1.13
CA TYR A 113 15.76 0.17 0.18
C TYR A 113 16.08 -1.11 0.95
N LEU A 114 15.97 -2.29 0.33
CA LEU A 114 16.22 -3.57 1.02
C LEU A 114 17.61 -3.67 1.66
N PRO A 115 18.71 -3.27 1.00
CA PRO A 115 20.04 -3.35 1.60
C PRO A 115 20.13 -2.52 2.89
N VAL A 116 19.54 -1.32 2.89
CA VAL A 116 19.58 -0.42 4.04
C VAL A 116 18.80 -1.00 5.21
N PHE A 117 17.54 -1.38 5.01
CA PHE A 117 16.71 -1.86 6.12
C PHE A 117 17.12 -3.23 6.64
N HIS A 118 17.59 -4.13 5.76
CA HIS A 118 18.03 -5.46 6.17
C HIS A 118 19.30 -5.41 7.02
N ASP A 119 20.23 -4.51 6.72
CA ASP A 119 21.46 -4.35 7.50
C ASP A 119 21.17 -3.78 8.90
N LEU A 120 20.20 -2.87 9.01
CA LEU A 120 19.85 -2.21 10.28
C LEU A 120 19.02 -3.07 11.23
N LYS A 121 18.34 -4.12 10.75
CA LYS A 121 17.55 -5.07 11.55
C LYS A 121 16.60 -4.38 12.56
N LEU A 122 15.93 -3.33 12.13
CA LEU A 122 14.97 -2.59 12.94
C LEU A 122 13.66 -3.37 13.10
N THR A 123 12.94 -3.13 14.19
CA THR A 123 11.60 -3.71 14.42
C THR A 123 10.51 -2.78 13.88
N SER A 124 10.61 -1.48 14.21
CA SER A 124 9.81 -0.43 13.58
C SER A 124 10.64 0.25 12.50
N THR A 125 10.06 0.40 11.32
CA THR A 125 10.69 1.11 10.19
C THR A 125 10.91 2.58 10.53
N TYR A 126 10.15 3.15 11.46
CA TYR A 126 10.29 4.54 11.88
C TYR A 126 11.49 4.76 12.82
N GLN A 127 12.07 3.70 13.41
CA GLN A 127 13.37 3.78 14.11
C GLN A 127 14.48 4.25 13.16
N TYR A 128 14.37 3.93 11.87
CA TYR A 128 15.29 4.44 10.85
C TYR A 128 15.30 5.96 10.83
N LEU A 129 14.11 6.58 10.90
CA LEU A 129 13.97 8.03 10.89
C LEU A 129 14.57 8.68 12.13
N GLU A 130 14.53 8.03 13.29
CA GLU A 130 15.24 8.50 14.49
C GLU A 130 16.75 8.46 14.28
N THR A 131 17.27 7.34 13.77
CA THR A 131 18.71 7.22 13.54
C THR A 131 19.23 8.14 12.43
N ARG A 132 18.39 8.46 11.44
CA ARG A 132 18.74 9.33 10.31
C ARG A 132 18.56 10.81 10.63
N PHE A 133 17.55 11.15 11.41
CA PHE A 133 17.21 12.53 11.75
C PHE A 133 17.16 12.68 13.28
N ASP A 134 15.98 12.53 13.87
CA ASP A 134 15.79 12.64 15.32
C ASP A 134 14.51 11.93 15.79
N LYS A 135 14.30 11.89 17.11
CA LYS A 135 13.10 11.33 17.74
C LYS A 135 11.79 11.96 17.26
N ARG A 136 11.80 13.25 16.91
CA ARG A 136 10.61 13.97 16.45
C ARG A 136 10.17 13.42 15.09
N MET A 137 11.14 13.13 14.21
CA MET A 137 10.87 12.52 12.91
C MET A 137 10.29 11.11 13.04
N ARG A 138 10.83 10.29 13.95
CA ARG A 138 10.27 8.96 14.23
C ARG A 138 8.81 9.04 14.65
N LEU A 139 8.49 9.93 15.58
CA LEU A 139 7.10 10.13 16.02
C LEU A 139 6.22 10.61 14.88
N PHE A 140 6.68 11.60 14.11
CA PHE A 140 5.94 12.15 12.98
C PHE A 140 5.62 11.08 11.91
N GLY A 141 6.61 10.28 11.52
CA GLY A 141 6.41 9.17 10.59
C GLY A 141 5.46 8.11 11.13
N SER A 142 5.55 7.79 12.42
CA SER A 142 4.66 6.82 13.10
C SER A 142 3.20 7.31 13.15
N ILE A 143 2.97 8.61 13.38
CA ILE A 143 1.65 9.24 13.34
C ILE A 143 1.08 9.20 11.92
N LEU A 144 1.86 9.62 10.92
CA LEU A 144 1.45 9.58 9.51
C LEU A 144 1.05 8.18 9.07
N PHE A 145 1.83 7.17 9.47
CA PHE A 145 1.53 5.78 9.18
C PHE A 145 0.23 5.33 9.84
N THR A 146 0.08 5.60 11.14
CA THR A 146 -1.11 5.21 11.89
C THR A 146 -2.37 5.82 11.29
N PHE A 147 -2.33 7.11 10.94
CA PHE A 147 -3.42 7.79 10.25
C PHE A 147 -3.71 7.17 8.88
N GLY A 148 -2.67 6.97 8.06
CA GLY A 148 -2.80 6.39 6.71
C GLY A 148 -3.37 4.97 6.72
N THR A 149 -2.91 4.14 7.64
CA THR A 149 -3.43 2.78 7.83
C THR A 149 -4.87 2.81 8.31
N MET A 150 -5.24 3.73 9.20
CA MET A 150 -6.63 3.90 9.66
C MET A 150 -7.58 4.42 8.59
N ALA A 151 -7.09 5.17 7.62
CA ALA A 151 -7.88 5.58 6.46
C ALA A 151 -8.10 4.42 5.46
N TRP A 152 -7.13 3.49 5.37
CA TRP A 152 -7.15 2.39 4.41
C TRP A 152 -7.91 1.14 4.91
N LEU A 153 -7.72 0.75 6.18
CA LEU A 153 -8.31 -0.48 6.73
C LEU A 153 -9.85 -0.57 6.67
N PRO A 154 -10.63 0.50 6.90
CA PRO A 154 -12.08 0.44 6.76
C PRO A 154 -12.51 0.08 5.33
N ILE A 155 -11.79 0.58 4.31
CA ILE A 155 -12.02 0.24 2.90
C ILE A 155 -11.79 -1.24 2.67
N VAL A 156 -10.70 -1.80 3.23
CA VAL A 156 -10.37 -3.22 3.12
C VAL A 156 -11.50 -4.13 3.64
N ILE A 157 -12.17 -3.76 4.74
CA ILE A 157 -13.28 -4.56 5.31
C ILE A 157 -14.59 -4.35 4.56
N TYR A 158 -14.81 -3.14 4.04
CA TYR A 158 -16.04 -2.79 3.32
C TYR A 158 -16.20 -3.58 2.01
N VAL A 159 -15.12 -3.78 1.26
CA VAL A 159 -15.13 -4.46 -0.04
C VAL A 159 -15.70 -5.90 -0.01
N PRO A 160 -15.20 -6.82 0.81
CA PRO A 160 -15.77 -8.17 0.88
C PRO A 160 -17.21 -8.15 1.40
N ALA A 161 -17.57 -7.18 2.25
CA ALA A 161 -18.93 -7.01 2.73
C ALA A 161 -19.91 -6.58 1.62
N LEU A 162 -19.45 -5.79 0.64
CA LEU A 162 -20.22 -5.51 -0.59
C LEU A 162 -20.47 -6.76 -1.43
N ALA A 163 -19.46 -7.62 -1.59
CA ALA A 163 -19.62 -8.90 -2.28
C ALA A 163 -20.60 -9.81 -1.55
N PHE A 164 -20.49 -9.89 -0.21
CA PHE A 164 -21.41 -10.64 0.63
C PHE A 164 -22.85 -10.14 0.49
N ASN A 165 -23.04 -8.82 0.51
CA ASN A 165 -24.35 -8.21 0.33
C ASN A 165 -24.95 -8.54 -1.03
N GLN A 166 -24.13 -8.56 -2.09
CA GLN A 166 -24.62 -8.87 -3.43
C GLN A 166 -25.13 -10.31 -3.52
N VAL A 167 -24.45 -11.27 -2.89
CA VAL A 167 -24.79 -12.69 -3.02
C VAL A 167 -25.83 -13.16 -2.00
N THR A 168 -25.90 -12.56 -0.81
CA THR A 168 -26.80 -12.97 0.28
C THR A 168 -27.96 -12.01 0.56
N GLY A 169 -27.83 -10.73 0.17
CA GLY A 169 -28.72 -9.67 0.62
C GLY A 169 -28.47 -9.16 2.04
N VAL A 170 -27.58 -9.78 2.82
CA VAL A 170 -27.27 -9.37 4.21
C VAL A 170 -26.66 -7.98 4.23
N ASN A 171 -27.12 -7.15 5.16
CA ASN A 171 -26.65 -5.78 5.31
C ASN A 171 -25.12 -5.74 5.60
N VAL A 172 -24.40 -4.88 4.87
CA VAL A 172 -22.95 -4.68 5.01
C VAL A 172 -22.57 -4.37 6.47
N HIS A 173 -23.34 -3.53 7.16
CA HIS A 173 -23.09 -3.14 8.55
C HIS A 173 -23.28 -4.27 9.56
N LEU A 174 -23.93 -5.38 9.19
CA LEU A 174 -24.07 -6.56 10.04
C LEU A 174 -22.88 -7.52 9.86
N ILE A 175 -22.47 -7.78 8.62
CA ILE A 175 -21.38 -8.74 8.34
C ILE A 175 -20.00 -8.18 8.71
N THR A 176 -19.77 -6.88 8.52
CA THR A 176 -18.53 -6.18 8.86
C THR A 176 -18.07 -6.42 10.31
N PRO A 177 -18.88 -6.14 11.36
CA PRO A 177 -18.45 -6.37 12.74
C PRO A 177 -18.18 -7.85 13.05
N ILE A 178 -18.99 -8.77 12.52
CA ILE A 178 -18.82 -10.22 12.75
C ILE A 178 -17.43 -10.67 12.27
N VAL A 179 -17.09 -10.33 11.03
CA VAL A 179 -15.81 -10.71 10.42
C VAL A 179 -14.64 -9.99 11.09
N CYS A 180 -14.82 -8.73 11.49
CA CYS A 180 -13.80 -7.98 12.22
C CYS A 180 -13.49 -8.60 13.58
N VAL A 181 -14.50 -9.07 14.33
CA VAL A 181 -14.31 -9.76 15.61
C VAL A 181 -13.49 -11.03 15.44
N VAL A 182 -13.79 -11.85 14.41
CA VAL A 182 -13.01 -13.05 14.10
C VAL A 182 -11.55 -12.67 13.78
N CYS A 183 -11.34 -11.62 12.98
CA CYS A 183 -10.02 -11.12 12.65
C CYS A 183 -9.20 -10.67 13.87
N ILE A 184 -9.81 -9.84 14.71
CA ILE A 184 -9.22 -9.35 15.96
C ILE A 184 -8.84 -10.53 16.85
N PHE A 185 -9.72 -11.52 16.98
CA PHE A 185 -9.46 -12.70 17.81
C PHE A 185 -8.21 -13.46 17.37
N TYR A 186 -8.12 -13.91 16.12
CA TYR A 186 -6.98 -14.72 15.69
C TYR A 186 -5.68 -13.88 15.60
N THR A 187 -5.77 -12.58 15.32
CA THR A 187 -4.62 -11.67 15.29
C THR A 187 -4.03 -11.48 16.70
N CYS A 188 -4.87 -11.24 17.71
CA CYS A 188 -4.46 -11.10 19.11
C CYS A 188 -3.82 -12.37 19.70
N VAL A 189 -4.25 -13.54 19.21
CA VAL A 189 -3.79 -14.85 19.70
C VAL A 189 -2.50 -15.28 19.01
N GLY A 190 -2.39 -15.13 17.69
CA GLY A 190 -1.38 -15.82 16.89
C GLY A 190 -0.10 -15.05 16.53
N GLY A 191 -0.12 -13.71 16.50
CA GLY A 191 1.03 -12.88 16.08
C GLY A 191 1.47 -13.11 14.61
N LEU A 192 2.62 -12.55 14.20
CA LEU A 192 3.05 -12.56 12.79
C LEU A 192 3.15 -13.97 12.18
N LYS A 193 3.61 -14.98 12.94
CA LYS A 193 3.73 -16.36 12.42
C LYS A 193 2.37 -16.94 12.03
N ALA A 194 1.35 -16.73 12.85
CA ALA A 194 -0.01 -17.19 12.52
C ALA A 194 -0.54 -16.44 11.30
N VAL A 195 -0.40 -15.11 11.27
CA VAL A 195 -0.81 -14.25 10.15
C VAL A 195 -0.20 -14.75 8.83
N VAL A 196 1.11 -15.05 8.81
CA VAL A 196 1.78 -15.55 7.61
C VAL A 196 1.24 -16.90 7.13
N TRP A 197 0.89 -17.81 8.04
CA TRP A 197 0.33 -19.11 7.66
C TRP A 197 -1.16 -19.04 7.27
N THR A 198 -1.95 -18.18 7.92
CA THR A 198 -3.32 -17.91 7.46
C THR A 198 -3.30 -17.32 6.06
N ASP A 199 -2.37 -16.41 5.78
CA ASP A 199 -2.23 -15.77 4.46
C ASP A 199 -1.94 -16.80 3.35
N VAL A 200 -1.17 -17.86 3.64
CA VAL A 200 -0.90 -18.94 2.66
C VAL A 200 -2.21 -19.61 2.24
N VAL A 201 -3.01 -20.04 3.21
CA VAL A 201 -4.29 -20.72 2.96
C VAL A 201 -5.25 -19.77 2.23
N GLN A 202 -5.33 -18.53 2.69
CA GLN A 202 -6.17 -17.47 2.13
C GLN A 202 -5.82 -17.14 0.68
N THR A 203 -4.53 -17.08 0.35
CA THR A 203 -4.07 -16.82 -1.03
C THR A 203 -4.44 -17.96 -1.98
N ILE A 204 -4.27 -19.21 -1.55
CA ILE A 204 -4.64 -20.38 -2.36
C ILE A 204 -6.15 -20.37 -2.67
N MET A 205 -6.99 -20.12 -1.67
CA MET A 205 -8.44 -20.04 -1.85
C MET A 205 -8.84 -18.91 -2.80
N MET A 206 -8.17 -17.76 -2.71
CA MET A 206 -8.43 -16.61 -3.58
C MET A 206 -8.07 -16.90 -5.05
N PHE A 207 -6.89 -17.46 -5.34
CA PHE A 207 -6.54 -17.84 -6.71
C PHE A 207 -7.46 -18.93 -7.26
N GLY A 208 -7.82 -19.91 -6.41
CA GLY A 208 -8.78 -20.95 -6.77
C GLY A 208 -10.16 -20.40 -7.13
N ALA A 209 -10.70 -19.51 -6.28
CA ALA A 209 -11.98 -18.85 -6.51
C ALA A 209 -12.00 -18.04 -7.82
N MET A 210 -10.94 -17.28 -8.09
CA MET A 210 -10.83 -16.51 -9.33
C MET A 210 -10.66 -17.41 -10.56
N GLY A 211 -9.89 -18.50 -10.44
CA GLY A 211 -9.74 -19.47 -11.51
C GLY A 211 -11.07 -20.10 -11.91
N LEU A 212 -11.89 -20.49 -10.93
CA LEU A 212 -13.21 -21.10 -11.19
C LEU A 212 -14.15 -20.16 -11.94
N ILE A 213 -14.27 -18.91 -11.51
CA ILE A 213 -15.16 -17.95 -12.17
C ILE A 213 -14.68 -17.62 -13.58
N ILE A 214 -13.36 -17.49 -13.78
CA ILE A 214 -12.78 -17.27 -15.10
C ILE A 214 -13.08 -18.45 -16.04
N ILE A 215 -12.82 -19.67 -15.60
CA ILE A 215 -13.03 -20.87 -16.42
C ILE A 215 -14.52 -21.00 -16.75
N LYS A 216 -15.39 -21.02 -15.73
CA LYS A 216 -16.82 -21.26 -15.92
C LYS A 216 -17.49 -20.11 -16.69
N GLY A 217 -17.22 -18.86 -16.31
CA GLY A 217 -17.82 -17.70 -16.97
C GLY A 217 -17.38 -17.59 -18.44
N THR A 218 -16.13 -17.96 -18.77
CA THR A 218 -15.68 -18.01 -20.17
C THR A 218 -16.42 -19.08 -20.96
N LEU A 219 -16.65 -20.25 -20.38
CA LEU A 219 -17.40 -21.33 -21.02
C LEU A 219 -18.87 -20.93 -21.25
N ASP A 220 -19.50 -20.23 -20.31
CA ASP A 220 -20.89 -19.79 -20.41
C ASP A 220 -21.17 -18.89 -21.61
N ILE A 221 -20.24 -18.01 -21.94
CA ILE A 221 -20.42 -17.00 -23.00
C ILE A 221 -19.93 -17.46 -24.38
N GLY A 222 -19.46 -18.71 -24.51
CA GLY A 222 -19.03 -19.28 -25.78
C GLY A 222 -17.50 -19.34 -26.01
N GLY A 223 -16.69 -19.03 -25.00
CA GLY A 223 -15.24 -19.18 -25.04
C GLY A 223 -14.44 -17.86 -25.02
N ILE A 224 -13.12 -18.00 -25.07
CA ILE A 224 -12.18 -16.86 -24.99
C ILE A 224 -12.33 -15.93 -26.20
N GLU A 225 -12.64 -16.49 -27.37
CA GLU A 225 -12.83 -15.71 -28.61
C GLU A 225 -13.96 -14.68 -28.45
N THR A 226 -15.08 -15.06 -27.84
CA THR A 226 -16.19 -14.13 -27.58
C THR A 226 -15.81 -13.02 -26.59
N VAL A 227 -15.02 -13.35 -25.55
CA VAL A 227 -14.48 -12.32 -24.63
C VAL A 227 -13.64 -11.32 -25.41
N TRP A 228 -12.74 -11.83 -26.25
CA TRP A 228 -11.79 -11.03 -27.01
C TRP A 228 -12.52 -10.12 -28.00
N THR A 229 -13.38 -10.67 -28.85
CA THR A 229 -14.09 -9.93 -29.90
C THR A 229 -14.96 -8.82 -29.31
N ARG A 230 -15.82 -9.13 -28.32
CA ARG A 230 -16.67 -8.11 -27.67
C ARG A 230 -15.84 -7.02 -27.00
N SER A 231 -14.76 -7.40 -26.34
CA SER A 231 -13.90 -6.43 -25.64
C SER A 231 -13.09 -5.56 -26.60
N TRP A 232 -12.67 -6.11 -27.74
CA TRP A 232 -11.95 -5.40 -28.80
C TRP A 232 -12.85 -4.41 -29.52
N GLU A 233 -14.04 -4.84 -29.97
CA GLU A 233 -15.00 -4.00 -30.69
C GLU A 233 -15.50 -2.83 -29.85
N SER A 234 -15.63 -3.04 -28.54
CA SER A 234 -16.02 -1.97 -27.60
C SER A 234 -14.89 -1.01 -27.21
N GLY A 235 -13.67 -1.26 -27.71
CA GLY A 235 -12.48 -0.48 -27.39
C GLY A 235 -11.98 -0.65 -25.96
N ARG A 236 -12.38 -1.70 -25.23
CA ARG A 236 -11.88 -1.98 -23.87
C ARG A 236 -10.48 -2.58 -23.87
N ILE A 237 -10.15 -3.36 -24.89
CA ILE A 237 -8.77 -3.76 -25.16
C ILE A 237 -8.15 -2.65 -26.00
N GLU A 238 -7.21 -1.93 -25.40
CA GLU A 238 -6.54 -0.81 -26.06
C GLU A 238 -5.08 -0.71 -25.64
N GLY A 239 -4.29 -0.10 -26.53
CA GLY A 239 -2.90 0.24 -26.26
C GLY A 239 -2.75 1.33 -25.20
N PRO A 240 -1.53 1.58 -24.74
CA PRO A 240 -1.27 2.64 -23.76
C PRO A 240 -1.49 4.01 -24.41
N ASP A 241 -2.23 4.89 -23.74
CA ASP A 241 -2.30 6.30 -24.12
C ASP A 241 -0.97 6.99 -23.80
N MET A 242 -0.32 7.54 -24.83
CA MET A 242 1.00 8.17 -24.75
C MET A 242 0.92 9.68 -24.47
N GLU A 243 -0.29 10.27 -24.47
CA GLU A 243 -0.47 11.70 -24.23
C GLU A 243 -0.01 12.06 -22.81
N PHE A 244 0.76 13.14 -22.70
CA PHE A 244 1.21 13.65 -21.41
C PHE A 244 0.13 14.58 -20.83
N ASP A 245 -1.01 14.01 -20.44
CA ASP A 245 -2.04 14.71 -19.68
C ASP A 245 -2.08 14.21 -18.23
N LEU A 246 -2.07 15.16 -17.29
CA LEU A 246 -2.19 14.91 -15.86
C LEU A 246 -3.65 14.73 -15.42
N LYS A 247 -4.62 15.25 -16.19
CA LYS A 247 -6.07 15.16 -15.91
C LYS A 247 -6.65 13.83 -16.37
N SER A 248 -6.19 13.30 -17.51
CA SER A 248 -6.57 11.97 -18.00
C SER A 248 -6.48 10.90 -16.94
N ARG A 249 -7.54 10.08 -16.84
CA ARG A 249 -7.68 9.06 -15.79
C ARG A 249 -6.48 8.12 -15.77
N HIS A 250 -6.14 7.55 -16.93
CA HIS A 250 -4.97 6.72 -17.16
C HIS A 250 -4.25 7.18 -18.42
N THR A 251 -2.94 7.21 -18.34
CA THR A 251 -1.97 7.44 -19.42
C THR A 251 -0.78 6.55 -19.11
N LEU A 252 0.06 6.20 -20.08
CA LEU A 252 1.27 5.40 -19.84
C LEU A 252 2.12 6.02 -18.71
N TRP A 253 2.19 7.35 -18.68
CA TRP A 253 2.94 8.11 -17.70
C TRP A 253 2.37 8.01 -16.29
N SER A 254 1.05 8.20 -16.15
CA SER A 254 0.38 8.14 -14.84
C SER A 254 0.41 6.73 -14.24
N VAL A 255 0.14 5.71 -15.04
CA VAL A 255 0.16 4.31 -14.56
C VAL A 255 1.59 3.83 -14.31
N THR A 256 2.58 4.26 -15.08
CA THR A 256 3.97 3.82 -14.88
C THR A 256 4.63 4.57 -13.72
N PHE A 257 4.67 5.91 -13.74
CA PHE A 257 5.37 6.70 -12.73
C PHE A 257 4.55 6.93 -11.46
N GLY A 258 3.27 7.26 -11.60
CA GLY A 258 2.34 7.35 -10.47
C GLY A 258 2.17 5.99 -9.79
N GLY A 259 1.98 4.94 -10.60
CA GLY A 259 1.98 3.56 -10.13
C GLY A 259 3.30 3.18 -9.44
N PHE A 260 4.45 3.44 -10.04
CA PHE A 260 5.77 3.22 -9.42
C PHE A 260 5.85 3.83 -8.02
N ALA A 261 5.46 5.10 -7.84
CA ALA A 261 5.49 5.76 -6.53
C ALA A 261 4.54 5.09 -5.53
N TYR A 262 3.31 4.77 -5.94
CA TYR A 262 2.33 4.05 -5.12
C TYR A 262 2.86 2.68 -4.66
N TRP A 263 3.41 1.91 -5.59
CA TRP A 263 3.97 0.58 -5.32
C TRP A 263 5.22 0.66 -4.46
N LEU A 264 6.10 1.64 -4.71
CA LEU A 264 7.32 1.85 -3.95
C LEU A 264 7.02 2.23 -2.51
N LYS A 265 6.10 3.18 -2.27
CA LYS A 265 5.65 3.50 -0.92
C LYS A 265 5.15 2.26 -0.21
N SER A 266 4.31 1.48 -0.88
CA SER A 266 3.63 0.35 -0.26
C SER A 266 4.62 -0.75 0.12
N ASN A 267 5.64 -1.01 -0.69
CA ASN A 267 6.61 -2.08 -0.44
C ASN A 267 7.82 -1.64 0.39
N ALA A 268 8.36 -0.45 0.14
CA ALA A 268 9.63 -0.01 0.73
C ALA A 268 9.45 0.69 2.08
N VAL A 269 8.36 1.41 2.27
CA VAL A 269 8.16 2.31 3.43
C VAL A 269 7.12 1.78 4.41
N SER A 270 6.11 1.06 3.91
CA SER A 270 5.01 0.60 4.75
C SER A 270 5.45 -0.53 5.70
N GLN A 271 5.19 -0.35 6.99
CA GLN A 271 5.60 -1.29 8.05
C GLN A 271 5.15 -2.73 7.76
N ASN A 272 3.93 -2.91 7.25
CA ASN A 272 3.35 -4.23 6.94
C ASN A 272 4.15 -5.04 5.91
N MET A 273 4.83 -4.38 4.96
CA MET A 273 5.61 -5.07 3.93
C MET A 273 7.05 -5.29 4.38
N ILE A 274 7.72 -4.22 4.84
CA ILE A 274 9.14 -4.29 5.20
C ILE A 274 9.41 -5.23 6.38
N GLN A 275 8.50 -5.29 7.35
CA GLN A 275 8.58 -6.22 8.49
C GLN A 275 8.66 -7.69 8.05
N ARG A 276 8.05 -8.04 6.92
CA ARG A 276 8.07 -9.40 6.35
C ARG A 276 9.36 -9.68 5.60
N TYR A 277 9.89 -8.72 4.83
CA TYR A 277 11.22 -8.85 4.25
C TYR A 277 12.30 -9.03 5.32
N LEU A 278 12.18 -8.33 6.45
CA LEU A 278 13.10 -8.43 7.60
C LEU A 278 12.91 -9.70 8.45
N SER A 279 11.86 -10.48 8.20
CA SER A 279 11.64 -11.79 8.85
C SER A 279 12.46 -12.92 8.20
N LEU A 280 13.05 -12.66 7.03
CA LEU A 280 13.94 -13.58 6.32
C LEU A 280 15.37 -13.44 6.85
N PRO A 281 16.16 -14.54 6.85
CA PRO A 281 17.46 -14.55 7.52
C PRO A 281 18.57 -13.81 6.76
N THR A 282 18.43 -13.65 5.43
CA THR A 282 19.47 -13.05 4.58
C THR A 282 18.86 -12.10 3.55
N LEU A 283 19.64 -11.08 3.16
CA LEU A 283 19.25 -10.12 2.12
C LEU A 283 18.99 -10.80 0.78
N HIS A 284 19.75 -11.87 0.47
CA HIS A 284 19.51 -12.68 -0.72
C HIS A 284 18.13 -13.34 -0.72
N ASN A 285 17.73 -13.90 0.43
CA ASN A 285 16.40 -14.49 0.59
C ASN A 285 15.31 -13.43 0.49
N ALA A 286 15.51 -12.24 1.08
CA ALA A 286 14.57 -11.12 0.95
C ALA A 286 14.40 -10.65 -0.50
N ARG A 287 15.49 -10.55 -1.27
CA ARG A 287 15.44 -10.23 -2.71
C ARG A 287 14.70 -11.30 -3.51
N LYS A 288 14.96 -12.59 -3.26
CA LYS A 288 14.21 -13.68 -3.89
C LYS A 288 12.71 -13.59 -3.58
N ALA A 289 12.36 -13.36 -2.31
CA ALA A 289 10.96 -13.21 -1.90
C ALA A 289 10.27 -12.02 -2.59
N LEU A 290 10.96 -10.89 -2.76
CA LEU A 290 10.46 -9.73 -3.52
C LEU A 290 10.14 -10.10 -4.98
N TRP A 291 11.04 -10.79 -5.68
CA TRP A 291 10.80 -11.15 -7.08
C TRP A 291 9.71 -12.20 -7.26
N PHE A 292 9.59 -13.17 -6.34
CA PHE A 292 8.44 -14.08 -6.35
C PHE A 292 7.12 -13.37 -6.01
N PHE A 293 7.16 -12.37 -5.11
CA PHE A 293 6.01 -11.52 -4.83
C PHE A 293 5.56 -10.74 -6.08
N ILE A 294 6.51 -10.13 -6.79
CA ILE A 294 6.23 -9.43 -8.06
C ILE A 294 5.58 -10.39 -9.06
N LEU A 295 6.14 -11.58 -9.26
CA LEU A 295 5.56 -12.58 -10.15
C LEU A 295 4.12 -12.93 -9.77
N GLY A 296 3.85 -13.16 -8.48
CA GLY A 296 2.51 -13.47 -7.98
C GLY A 296 1.51 -12.32 -8.19
N VAL A 297 1.95 -11.08 -7.99
CA VAL A 297 1.15 -9.88 -8.26
C VAL A 297 0.83 -9.73 -9.74
N LEU A 298 1.81 -9.92 -10.62
CA LEU A 298 1.59 -9.82 -12.07
C LEU A 298 0.58 -10.86 -12.56
N LEU A 299 0.70 -12.10 -12.05
CA LEU A 299 -0.24 -13.18 -12.36
C LEU A 299 -1.66 -12.82 -11.89
N LEU A 300 -1.83 -12.30 -10.67
CA LEU A 300 -3.14 -11.86 -10.21
C LEU A 300 -3.69 -10.68 -11.02
N LEU A 301 -2.88 -9.65 -11.30
CA LEU A 301 -3.33 -8.52 -12.09
C LEU A 301 -3.82 -8.99 -13.46
N GLY A 302 -3.15 -9.96 -14.09
CA GLY A 302 -3.62 -10.61 -15.32
C GLY A 302 -4.98 -11.31 -15.15
N ILE A 303 -5.16 -12.08 -14.08
CA ILE A 303 -6.44 -12.73 -13.71
C ILE A 303 -7.55 -11.69 -13.51
N CYS A 304 -7.28 -10.59 -12.81
CA CYS A 304 -8.25 -9.52 -12.56
C CYS A 304 -8.59 -8.76 -13.85
N CYS A 305 -7.60 -8.53 -14.72
CA CYS A 305 -7.80 -7.95 -16.03
C CYS A 305 -8.77 -8.78 -16.86
N TYR A 306 -8.46 -10.07 -17.01
CA TYR A 306 -9.30 -10.99 -17.74
C TYR A 306 -10.71 -11.07 -17.13
N SER A 307 -10.82 -11.09 -15.81
CA SER A 307 -12.12 -11.05 -15.12
C SER A 307 -12.93 -9.81 -15.48
N GLY A 308 -12.30 -8.63 -15.54
CA GLY A 308 -12.97 -7.39 -15.95
C GLY A 308 -13.48 -7.42 -17.40
N LEU A 309 -12.66 -7.96 -18.31
CA LEU A 309 -13.06 -8.18 -19.71
C LEU A 309 -14.20 -9.20 -19.82
N LEU A 310 -14.16 -10.26 -19.01
CA LEU A 310 -15.20 -11.29 -18.95
C LEU A 310 -16.53 -10.73 -18.42
N ILE A 311 -16.49 -9.92 -17.37
CA ILE A 311 -17.68 -9.19 -16.88
C ILE A 311 -18.26 -8.35 -18.01
N TYR A 312 -17.42 -7.61 -18.75
CA TYR A 312 -17.91 -6.81 -19.85
C TYR A 312 -18.52 -7.66 -20.97
N ALA A 313 -17.81 -8.68 -21.43
CA ALA A 313 -18.28 -9.55 -22.49
C ALA A 313 -19.61 -10.22 -22.11
N THR A 314 -19.83 -10.53 -20.82
CA THR A 314 -21.08 -11.08 -20.32
C THR A 314 -22.21 -10.04 -20.36
N TYR A 315 -21.93 -8.80 -19.96
CA TYR A 315 -22.92 -7.72 -19.82
C TYR A 315 -22.90 -6.69 -20.96
N HIS A 316 -22.34 -7.00 -22.12
CA HIS A 316 -22.11 -6.02 -23.19
C HIS A 316 -23.38 -5.32 -23.68
N ASP A 317 -24.50 -6.06 -23.78
CA ASP A 317 -25.81 -5.58 -24.23
C ASP A 317 -26.77 -5.19 -23.09
N CYS A 318 -26.44 -5.56 -21.85
CA CYS A 318 -27.27 -5.26 -20.69
C CYS A 318 -26.40 -4.94 -19.47
N ASP A 319 -26.03 -3.67 -19.36
CA ASP A 319 -25.22 -3.17 -18.26
C ASP A 319 -25.98 -3.19 -16.92
N PRO A 320 -25.53 -3.98 -15.93
CA PRO A 320 -26.18 -4.08 -14.63
C PRO A 320 -26.07 -2.81 -13.77
N LEU A 321 -25.15 -1.88 -14.07
CA LEU A 321 -25.03 -0.63 -13.32
C LEU A 321 -26.10 0.38 -13.71
N SER A 322 -26.34 0.54 -15.01
CA SER A 322 -27.38 1.43 -15.55
C SER A 322 -28.78 0.97 -15.19
N THR A 323 -29.01 -0.35 -15.15
CA THR A 323 -30.31 -0.93 -14.76
C THR A 323 -30.53 -1.01 -13.25
N LYS A 324 -29.50 -0.70 -12.42
CA LYS A 324 -29.50 -0.84 -10.95
C LYS A 324 -29.59 -2.29 -10.44
N LEU A 325 -29.31 -3.28 -11.28
CA LEU A 325 -29.11 -4.65 -10.84
C LEU A 325 -27.91 -4.76 -9.88
N ALA A 326 -26.82 -4.07 -10.20
CA ALA A 326 -25.70 -3.79 -9.29
C ALA A 326 -25.86 -2.39 -8.68
N LYS A 327 -25.93 -2.28 -7.35
CA LYS A 327 -26.11 -0.99 -6.66
C LYS A 327 -24.80 -0.18 -6.62
N ALA A 328 -23.68 -0.88 -6.45
CA ALA A 328 -22.35 -0.30 -6.44
C ALA A 328 -21.48 -0.87 -7.56
N LYS A 329 -20.52 -0.08 -8.05
CA LYS A 329 -19.60 -0.47 -9.14
C LYS A 329 -18.85 -1.77 -8.82
N ASP A 330 -18.36 -1.90 -7.59
CA ASP A 330 -17.57 -3.06 -7.15
C ASP A 330 -18.41 -4.33 -6.88
N GLN A 331 -19.72 -4.33 -7.16
CA GLN A 331 -20.61 -5.50 -7.10
C GLN A 331 -20.69 -6.28 -8.42
N LEU A 332 -20.05 -5.81 -9.49
CA LEU A 332 -20.06 -6.44 -10.81
C LEU A 332 -19.53 -7.88 -10.81
N LEU A 333 -18.36 -8.11 -10.21
CA LEU A 333 -17.78 -9.46 -10.16
C LEU A 333 -18.62 -10.43 -9.30
N PRO A 334 -19.07 -10.05 -8.07
CA PRO A 334 -20.00 -10.89 -7.30
C PRO A 334 -21.31 -11.20 -8.03
N LEU A 335 -21.84 -10.26 -8.83
CA LEU A 335 -23.02 -10.49 -9.65
C LEU A 335 -22.75 -11.58 -10.71
N LEU A 336 -21.62 -11.48 -11.42
CA LEU A 336 -21.20 -12.51 -12.37
C LEU A 336 -21.04 -13.87 -11.69
N VAL A 337 -20.50 -13.91 -10.48
CA VAL A 337 -20.37 -15.14 -9.69
C VAL A 337 -21.72 -15.77 -9.42
N MET A 338 -22.75 -15.00 -9.05
CA MET A 338 -24.08 -15.57 -8.82
C MET A 338 -24.74 -16.05 -10.10
N GLN A 339 -24.54 -15.34 -11.22
CA GLN A 339 -25.07 -15.75 -12.52
C GLN A 339 -24.40 -17.03 -13.05
N SER A 340 -23.09 -17.14 -12.88
CA SER A 340 -22.32 -18.28 -13.39
C SER A 340 -22.28 -19.44 -12.39
N LEU A 341 -21.94 -19.20 -11.13
CA LEU A 341 -21.69 -20.27 -10.16
C LEU A 341 -22.87 -20.52 -9.21
N GLY A 342 -23.94 -19.72 -9.25
CA GLY A 342 -25.06 -19.79 -8.32
C GLY A 342 -25.79 -21.15 -8.28
N ASP A 343 -25.80 -21.87 -9.40
CA ASP A 343 -26.44 -23.20 -9.49
C ASP A 343 -25.56 -24.34 -8.93
N PHE A 344 -24.31 -24.06 -8.58
CA PHE A 344 -23.35 -25.04 -8.06
C PHE A 344 -23.14 -24.84 -6.56
N PRO A 345 -23.78 -25.64 -5.70
CA PRO A 345 -23.74 -25.40 -4.26
C PRO A 345 -22.31 -25.43 -3.70
N GLY A 346 -21.93 -24.40 -2.96
CA GLY A 346 -20.60 -24.26 -2.34
C GLY A 346 -19.60 -23.43 -3.14
N LEU A 347 -19.78 -23.28 -4.47
CA LEU A 347 -18.85 -22.49 -5.29
C LEU A 347 -19.00 -20.96 -5.08
N PRO A 348 -20.21 -20.40 -4.99
CA PRO A 348 -20.39 -19.02 -4.52
C PRO A 348 -19.79 -18.80 -3.12
N GLY A 349 -19.96 -19.77 -2.21
CA GLY A 349 -19.34 -19.77 -0.90
C GLY A 349 -17.82 -19.73 -0.94
N LEU A 350 -17.19 -20.48 -1.85
CA LEU A 350 -15.74 -20.45 -2.06
C LEU A 350 -15.26 -19.09 -2.58
N PHE A 351 -16.01 -18.47 -3.48
CA PHE A 351 -15.69 -17.12 -3.95
C PHE A 351 -15.74 -16.10 -2.81
N VAL A 352 -16.84 -16.06 -2.06
CA VAL A 352 -16.98 -15.21 -0.88
C VAL A 352 -15.84 -15.48 0.11
N ALA A 353 -15.53 -16.75 0.37
CA ALA A 353 -14.42 -17.13 1.22
C ALA A 353 -13.08 -16.57 0.71
N GLY A 354 -12.82 -16.61 -0.60
CA GLY A 354 -11.63 -16.03 -1.22
C GLY A 354 -11.53 -14.51 -1.08
N VAL A 355 -12.63 -13.78 -1.33
CA VAL A 355 -12.66 -12.31 -1.20
C VAL A 355 -12.48 -11.87 0.26
N PHE A 356 -13.15 -12.53 1.20
CA PHE A 356 -12.94 -12.27 2.64
C PHE A 356 -11.54 -12.65 3.10
N SER A 357 -10.98 -13.75 2.58
CA SER A 357 -9.61 -14.18 2.86
C SER A 357 -8.59 -13.09 2.49
N ALA A 358 -8.71 -12.50 1.30
CA ALA A 358 -7.89 -11.37 0.87
C ALA A 358 -7.99 -10.18 1.84
N ALA A 359 -9.20 -9.79 2.23
CA ALA A 359 -9.43 -8.68 3.15
C ALA A 359 -8.95 -8.96 4.58
N LEU A 360 -9.16 -10.17 5.09
CA LEU A 360 -8.74 -10.60 6.43
C LEU A 360 -7.22 -10.65 6.57
N SER A 361 -6.50 -11.08 5.54
CA SER A 361 -5.04 -11.00 5.46
C SER A 361 -4.56 -9.55 5.59
N SER A 362 -5.11 -8.63 4.78
CA SER A 362 -4.78 -7.21 4.81
C SER A 362 -5.13 -6.55 6.16
N LEU A 363 -6.30 -6.86 6.73
CA LEU A 363 -6.76 -6.34 8.02
C LEU A 363 -5.85 -6.81 9.16
N SER A 364 -5.62 -8.12 9.28
CA SER A 364 -4.79 -8.68 10.34
C SER A 364 -3.36 -8.16 10.28
N THR A 365 -2.80 -8.01 9.07
CA THR A 365 -1.47 -7.45 8.87
C THR A 365 -1.40 -5.97 9.24
N GLY A 366 -2.39 -5.18 8.84
CA GLY A 366 -2.47 -3.76 9.21
C GLY A 366 -2.58 -3.57 10.72
N LEU A 367 -3.46 -4.32 11.39
CA LEU A 367 -3.63 -4.29 12.85
C LEU A 367 -2.36 -4.74 13.58
N ASN A 368 -1.68 -5.79 13.11
CA ASN A 368 -0.42 -6.25 13.69
C ASN A 368 0.71 -5.22 13.53
N SER A 369 0.81 -4.57 12.37
CA SER A 369 1.79 -3.51 12.16
C SER A 369 1.50 -2.25 12.97
N MET A 370 0.23 -1.86 13.14
CA MET A 370 -0.13 -0.78 14.06
C MET A 370 0.20 -1.14 15.51
N SER A 371 -0.05 -2.37 15.93
CA SER A 371 0.37 -2.86 17.24
C SER A 371 1.89 -2.74 17.44
N ALA A 372 2.70 -3.04 16.42
CA ALA A 372 4.15 -2.91 16.47
C ALA A 372 4.59 -1.44 16.62
N VAL A 373 4.03 -0.56 15.79
CA VAL A 373 4.37 0.88 15.76
C VAL A 373 3.92 1.56 17.03
N VAL A 374 2.69 1.31 17.50
CA VAL A 374 2.19 1.90 18.75
C VAL A 374 3.05 1.46 19.94
N LEU A 375 3.40 0.17 20.04
CA LEU A 375 4.27 -0.32 21.10
C LEU A 375 5.66 0.32 21.06
N GLU A 376 6.35 0.23 19.92
CA GLU A 376 7.74 0.67 19.80
C GLU A 376 7.89 2.19 19.85
N ASP A 377 7.00 2.91 19.17
CA ASP A 377 7.17 4.33 18.89
C ASP A 377 6.40 5.22 19.88
N PHE A 378 5.29 4.76 20.45
CA PHE A 378 4.48 5.54 21.41
C PHE A 378 4.60 5.08 22.85
N PHE A 379 4.68 3.78 23.13
CA PHE A 379 4.83 3.31 24.52
C PHE A 379 6.31 3.24 24.93
N LYS A 380 7.14 2.51 24.19
CA LYS A 380 8.58 2.40 24.48
C LYS A 380 9.34 3.67 24.12
N GLY A 381 8.96 4.36 23.04
CA GLY A 381 9.58 5.62 22.64
C GLY A 381 9.54 6.72 23.71
N PHE A 382 8.51 6.71 24.56
CA PHE A 382 8.33 7.69 25.64
C PHE A 382 8.51 7.11 27.06
N SER A 383 8.69 5.80 27.20
CA SER A 383 8.92 5.16 28.50
C SER A 383 10.42 5.04 28.78
N ASN A 384 10.87 5.65 29.88
CA ASN A 384 12.23 5.47 30.39
C ASN A 384 12.42 4.15 31.16
N ARG A 385 11.35 3.36 31.34
CA ARG A 385 11.39 2.07 32.03
C ARG A 385 11.09 0.92 31.06
N PRO A 386 11.83 -0.21 31.15
CA PRO A 386 11.53 -1.38 30.35
C PRO A 386 10.15 -1.93 30.75
N LEU A 387 9.29 -2.17 29.74
CA LEU A 387 7.98 -2.77 29.94
C LEU A 387 8.14 -4.26 30.27
N SER A 388 7.31 -4.77 31.18
CA SER A 388 7.21 -6.21 31.42
C SER A 388 6.53 -6.92 30.26
N ASP A 389 6.83 -8.20 30.04
CA ASP A 389 6.21 -9.03 28.99
C ASP A 389 4.67 -9.00 29.04
N ARG A 390 4.10 -8.95 30.25
CA ARG A 390 2.64 -8.85 30.45
C ARG A 390 2.09 -7.52 29.97
N GLN A 391 2.75 -6.41 30.31
CA GLN A 391 2.35 -5.07 29.86
C GLN A 391 2.46 -4.94 28.34
N THR A 392 3.56 -5.41 27.76
CA THR A 392 3.79 -5.43 26.32
C THR A 392 2.67 -6.21 25.60
N ALA A 393 2.33 -7.42 26.08
CA ALA A 393 1.25 -8.21 25.51
C ALA A 393 -0.12 -7.53 25.63
N PHE A 394 -0.41 -6.90 26.78
CA PHE A 394 -1.66 -6.19 27.00
C PHE A 394 -1.81 -4.98 26.07
N ILE A 395 -0.75 -4.17 25.93
CA ILE A 395 -0.72 -3.02 25.01
C ILE A 395 -0.94 -3.48 23.58
N MET A 396 -0.18 -4.46 23.11
CA MET A 396 -0.29 -4.95 21.72
C MET A 396 -1.72 -5.43 21.39
N ARG A 397 -2.32 -6.24 22.28
CA ARG A 397 -3.69 -6.74 22.09
C ARG A 397 -4.73 -5.63 22.21
N GLY A 398 -4.55 -4.70 23.15
CA GLY A 398 -5.43 -3.53 23.31
C GLY A 398 -5.46 -2.66 22.06
N VAL A 399 -4.31 -2.43 21.44
CA VAL A 399 -4.21 -1.69 20.16
C VAL A 399 -5.00 -2.38 19.05
N VAL A 400 -4.83 -3.70 18.88
CA VAL A 400 -5.58 -4.45 17.86
C VAL A 400 -7.10 -4.32 18.06
N VAL A 401 -7.58 -4.43 19.30
CA VAL A 401 -9.01 -4.31 19.63
C VAL A 401 -9.53 -2.90 19.38
N VAL A 402 -8.84 -1.87 19.88
CA VAL A 402 -9.27 -0.46 19.75
C VAL A 402 -9.30 -0.03 18.28
N PHE A 403 -8.22 -0.26 17.55
CA PHE A 403 -8.13 0.14 16.15
C PHE A 403 -9.09 -0.67 15.27
N GLY A 404 -9.30 -1.95 15.58
CA GLY A 404 -10.31 -2.78 14.92
C GLY A 404 -11.74 -2.24 15.12
N ALA A 405 -12.08 -1.82 16.34
CA ALA A 405 -13.38 -1.21 16.63
C ALA A 405 -13.58 0.12 15.88
N ILE A 406 -12.55 0.97 15.81
CA ILE A 406 -12.62 2.22 15.02
C ILE A 406 -12.79 1.90 13.53
N CYS A 407 -12.11 0.87 13.00
CA CYS A 407 -12.27 0.46 11.60
C CYS A 407 -13.72 0.10 11.26
N VAL A 408 -14.43 -0.62 12.15
CA VAL A 408 -15.85 -0.93 11.99
C VAL A 408 -16.69 0.34 11.94
N GLY A 409 -16.44 1.30 12.83
CA GLY A 409 -17.15 2.60 12.83
C GLY A 409 -16.92 3.42 11.56
N LEU A 410 -15.71 3.38 10.99
CA LEU A 410 -15.38 4.11 9.77
C LEU A 410 -16.00 3.51 8.49
N VAL A 411 -16.51 2.28 8.52
CA VAL A 411 -17.22 1.69 7.37
C VAL A 411 -18.47 2.49 6.99
N PHE A 412 -19.16 3.11 7.96
CA PHE A 412 -20.30 4.00 7.67
C PHE A 412 -19.92 5.20 6.81
N VAL A 413 -18.68 5.68 6.94
CA VAL A 413 -18.15 6.78 6.12
C VAL A 413 -17.78 6.25 4.74
N VAL A 414 -17.04 5.14 4.68
CA VAL A 414 -16.58 4.54 3.42
C VAL A 414 -17.73 4.15 2.50
N GLU A 415 -18.85 3.68 3.03
CA GLU A 415 -20.03 3.31 2.22
C GLU A 415 -20.58 4.46 1.37
N LYS A 416 -20.39 5.71 1.82
CA LYS A 416 -20.87 6.90 1.11
C LYS A 416 -19.89 7.42 0.06
N LEU A 417 -18.72 6.78 -0.08
CA LEU A 417 -17.66 7.19 -0.97
C LEU A 417 -17.70 6.35 -2.27
N GLY A 418 -17.06 6.86 -3.33
CA GLY A 418 -17.14 6.31 -4.68
C GLY A 418 -16.45 4.95 -4.88
N ALA A 419 -16.01 4.69 -6.12
CA ALA A 419 -15.32 3.44 -6.48
C ALA A 419 -14.12 3.14 -5.55
N VAL A 420 -14.07 1.91 -5.05
CA VAL A 420 -13.17 1.53 -3.95
C VAL A 420 -11.70 1.67 -4.34
N LEU A 421 -11.32 1.28 -5.56
CA LEU A 421 -9.92 1.37 -6.02
C LEU A 421 -9.41 2.82 -6.01
N GLN A 422 -10.17 3.73 -6.64
CA GLN A 422 -9.85 5.15 -6.70
C GLN A 422 -9.85 5.78 -5.30
N LEU A 423 -10.83 5.43 -4.47
CA LEU A 423 -10.93 5.92 -3.09
C LEU A 423 -9.70 5.51 -2.26
N SER A 424 -9.31 4.24 -2.33
CA SER A 424 -8.15 3.71 -1.58
C SER A 424 -6.86 4.43 -1.97
N MET A 425 -6.62 4.63 -3.26
CA MET A 425 -5.39 5.27 -3.73
C MET A 425 -5.36 6.77 -3.39
N SER A 426 -6.47 7.48 -3.57
CA SER A 426 -6.56 8.92 -3.30
C SER A 426 -6.46 9.22 -1.81
N LEU A 427 -7.28 8.57 -0.96
CA LEU A 427 -7.27 8.80 0.48
C LEU A 427 -5.95 8.36 1.11
N GLY A 428 -5.39 7.24 0.66
CA GLY A 428 -4.08 6.77 1.11
C GLY A 428 -2.95 7.73 0.75
N ALA A 429 -3.02 8.43 -0.38
CA ALA A 429 -1.97 9.33 -0.84
C ALA A 429 -1.67 10.49 0.12
N VAL A 430 -2.66 10.93 0.92
CA VAL A 430 -2.53 12.01 1.91
C VAL A 430 -1.36 11.77 2.87
N SER A 431 -1.25 10.57 3.42
CA SER A 431 -0.13 10.16 4.28
C SER A 431 1.00 9.50 3.51
N ASN A 432 0.67 8.75 2.46
CA ASN A 432 1.62 7.91 1.74
C ASN A 432 2.64 8.73 0.96
N GLY A 433 2.21 9.82 0.32
CA GLY A 433 3.12 10.72 -0.41
C GLY A 433 4.18 11.31 0.50
N PRO A 434 3.81 12.02 1.59
CA PRO A 434 4.77 12.56 2.54
C PRO A 434 5.70 11.52 3.16
N LEU A 435 5.18 10.36 3.56
CA LEU A 435 6.02 9.27 4.06
C LEU A 435 7.03 8.79 3.03
N LEU A 436 6.60 8.59 1.78
CA LEU A 436 7.52 8.21 0.71
C LEU A 436 8.61 9.27 0.51
N GLY A 437 8.23 10.55 0.51
CA GLY A 437 9.18 11.65 0.41
C GLY A 437 10.23 11.62 1.53
N ILE A 438 9.79 11.46 2.78
CA ILE A 438 10.65 11.44 3.96
C ILE A 438 11.66 10.29 3.95
N PHE A 439 11.20 9.08 3.60
CA PHE A 439 12.09 7.93 3.54
C PHE A 439 13.02 8.01 2.32
N THR A 440 12.53 8.46 1.17
CA THR A 440 13.35 8.62 -0.04
C THR A 440 14.49 9.59 0.23
N MET A 441 14.20 10.77 0.79
CA MET A 441 15.24 11.75 1.09
C MET A 441 16.17 11.27 2.22
N GLY A 442 15.67 10.55 3.22
CA GLY A 442 16.51 9.94 4.25
C GLY A 442 17.56 8.99 3.67
N VAL A 443 17.15 8.10 2.76
CA VAL A 443 17.99 7.04 2.19
C VAL A 443 18.92 7.57 1.08
N MET A 444 18.48 8.58 0.33
CA MET A 444 19.13 9.03 -0.90
C MET A 444 19.87 10.34 -0.77
N ILE A 445 19.46 11.22 0.16
CA ILE A 445 19.87 12.62 0.21
C ILE A 445 20.56 12.90 1.55
N PRO A 446 21.92 12.87 1.61
CA PRO A 446 22.65 12.97 2.87
C PRO A 446 22.63 14.38 3.49
N TRP A 447 22.44 15.43 2.68
CA TRP A 447 22.49 16.83 3.14
C TRP A 447 21.17 17.36 3.73
N VAL A 448 20.06 16.60 3.65
CA VAL A 448 18.78 17.01 4.25
C VAL A 448 18.89 16.94 5.77
N GLU A 449 18.41 18.00 6.41
CA GLU A 449 18.39 18.16 7.86
C GLU A 449 17.00 17.83 8.45
N GLY A 450 16.99 17.34 9.69
CA GLY A 450 15.78 16.85 10.37
C GLY A 450 14.65 17.88 10.46
N ARG A 451 14.97 19.14 10.75
CA ARG A 451 13.95 20.22 10.80
C ARG A 451 13.34 20.49 9.43
N GLY A 452 14.17 20.59 8.38
CA GLY A 452 13.69 20.77 7.01
C GLY A 452 12.82 19.61 6.56
N ALA A 453 13.20 18.39 6.94
CA ALA A 453 12.43 17.19 6.69
C ALA A 453 11.03 17.20 7.35
N ILE A 454 10.89 17.68 8.59
CA ILE A 454 9.59 17.80 9.27
C ILE A 454 8.72 18.85 8.60
N ILE A 455 9.30 20.00 8.23
CA ILE A 455 8.58 21.08 7.55
C ILE A 455 8.07 20.59 6.19
N GLY A 456 8.94 19.95 5.40
CA GLY A 456 8.56 19.35 4.12
C GLY A 456 7.46 18.31 4.26
N GLY A 457 7.57 17.41 5.24
CA GLY A 457 6.56 16.38 5.50
C GLY A 457 5.22 16.97 5.94
N SER A 458 5.23 18.01 6.79
CA SER A 458 4.01 18.67 7.27
C SER A 458 3.32 19.46 6.16
N ALA A 459 4.09 20.17 5.33
CA ALA A 459 3.56 20.87 4.18
C ALA A 459 2.99 19.89 3.14
N GLY A 460 3.70 18.80 2.86
CA GLY A 460 3.23 17.73 1.99
C GLY A 460 1.90 17.13 2.48
N LEU A 461 1.78 16.84 3.79
CA LEU A 461 0.54 16.36 4.39
C LEU A 461 -0.60 17.36 4.20
N ALA A 462 -0.39 18.63 4.54
CA ALA A 462 -1.42 19.66 4.47
C ALA A 462 -1.91 19.89 3.02
N ILE A 463 -0.98 20.00 2.07
CA ILE A 463 -1.29 20.21 0.66
C ILE A 463 -2.02 18.98 0.09
N MET A 464 -1.54 17.77 0.37
CA MET A 464 -2.19 16.56 -0.12
C MET A 464 -3.57 16.33 0.52
N ALA A 465 -3.74 16.64 1.81
CA ALA A 465 -5.04 16.59 2.48
C ALA A 465 -6.03 17.56 1.80
N TRP A 466 -5.59 18.77 1.48
CA TRP A 466 -6.40 19.75 0.74
C TRP A 466 -6.79 19.26 -0.65
N ILE A 467 -5.81 18.78 -1.44
CA ILE A 467 -6.05 18.26 -2.80
C ILE A 467 -7.04 17.09 -2.76
N CYS A 468 -6.83 16.13 -1.87
CA CYS A 468 -7.69 14.95 -1.78
C CYS A 468 -9.10 15.31 -1.30
N ALA A 469 -9.24 16.19 -0.31
CA ALA A 469 -10.54 16.64 0.17
C ALA A 469 -11.34 17.35 -0.94
N LYS A 470 -10.68 18.23 -1.70
CA LYS A 470 -11.31 18.92 -2.85
C LYS A 470 -11.67 17.96 -3.96
N ALA A 471 -10.81 17.00 -4.29
CA ALA A 471 -11.10 15.97 -5.29
C ALA A 471 -12.30 15.10 -4.88
N GLN A 472 -12.37 14.65 -3.63
CA GLN A 472 -13.51 13.86 -3.14
C GLN A 472 -14.81 14.67 -3.10
N ALA A 473 -14.75 15.94 -2.69
CA ALA A 473 -15.90 16.83 -2.73
C ALA A 473 -16.39 17.06 -4.17
N ALA A 474 -15.47 17.30 -5.11
CA ALA A 474 -15.78 17.46 -6.53
C ALA A 474 -16.40 16.20 -7.15
N ILE A 475 -15.92 15.01 -6.76
CA ILE A 475 -16.53 13.72 -7.18
C ILE A 475 -17.94 13.58 -6.59
N ALA A 476 -18.13 13.91 -5.31
CA ALA A 476 -19.41 13.76 -4.63
C ALA A 476 -20.51 14.67 -5.21
N ILE A 477 -20.16 15.89 -5.63
CA ILE A 477 -21.10 16.83 -6.28
C ILE A 477 -21.22 16.63 -7.79
N GLY A 478 -20.40 15.74 -8.38
CA GLY A 478 -20.39 15.47 -9.83
C GLY A 478 -19.61 16.47 -10.69
N GLU A 479 -18.84 17.39 -10.11
CA GLU A 479 -17.93 18.30 -10.82
C GLU A 479 -16.76 17.52 -11.46
N LEU A 480 -16.22 16.53 -10.74
CA LEU A 480 -15.14 15.67 -11.22
C LEU A 480 -15.69 14.27 -11.54
N SER A 481 -15.94 14.02 -12.83
CA SER A 481 -16.30 12.70 -13.34
C SER A 481 -15.34 12.28 -14.43
N PHE A 482 -14.82 11.06 -14.34
CA PHE A 482 -14.06 10.45 -15.44
C PHE A 482 -15.02 9.71 -16.36
N PRO A 483 -15.01 9.98 -17.67
CA PRO A 483 -15.90 9.31 -18.61
C PRO A 483 -15.64 7.81 -18.61
N SER A 484 -16.70 7.02 -18.47
CA SER A 484 -16.66 5.57 -18.70
C SER A 484 -16.82 5.29 -20.19
N LYS A 485 -16.29 4.14 -20.65
CA LYS A 485 -16.56 3.65 -22.00
C LYS A 485 -18.06 3.37 -22.19
N PRO A 486 -18.57 3.38 -23.45
CA PRO A 486 -19.99 3.15 -23.71
C PRO A 486 -20.50 1.84 -23.11
N LEU A 487 -21.73 1.91 -22.59
CA LEU A 487 -22.48 0.81 -21.99
C LEU A 487 -23.86 0.76 -22.68
N SER A 488 -24.39 -0.44 -22.89
CA SER A 488 -25.70 -0.63 -23.52
C SER A 488 -26.69 -1.26 -22.55
N THR A 489 -27.97 -0.92 -22.71
CA THR A 489 -29.10 -1.56 -22.03
C THR A 489 -30.13 -2.11 -23.01
N THR A 490 -29.80 -2.18 -24.30
CA THR A 490 -30.74 -2.55 -25.37
C THR A 490 -31.15 -4.03 -25.32
N GLY A 491 -30.27 -4.90 -24.82
CA GLY A 491 -30.50 -6.34 -24.70
C GLY A 491 -31.05 -6.80 -23.35
N CYS A 492 -31.48 -5.89 -22.48
CA CYS A 492 -32.01 -6.26 -21.18
C CYS A 492 -33.40 -6.92 -21.29
N SER A 493 -33.53 -8.13 -20.74
CA SER A 493 -34.77 -8.93 -20.75
C SER A 493 -35.74 -8.60 -19.61
N TYR A 494 -35.34 -7.76 -18.67
CA TYR A 494 -36.11 -7.37 -17.48
C TYR A 494 -36.46 -5.88 -17.50
N THR A 495 -37.50 -5.51 -16.78
CA THR A 495 -37.95 -4.11 -16.67
C THR A 495 -37.16 -3.38 -15.58
N PHE A 496 -36.77 -2.13 -15.84
CA PHE A 496 -36.03 -1.28 -14.91
C PHE A 496 -36.43 0.19 -15.11
N MET A 497 -36.25 1.00 -14.06
CA MET A 497 -36.40 2.45 -14.18
C MET A 497 -35.09 3.06 -14.67
N PRO A 498 -35.05 3.70 -15.84
CA PRO A 498 -33.84 4.37 -16.32
C PRO A 498 -33.46 5.52 -15.39
N PHE A 499 -32.15 5.69 -15.17
CA PHE A 499 -31.55 6.67 -14.25
C PHE A 499 -31.85 8.15 -14.59
N LYS A 500 -32.44 8.41 -15.77
CA LYS A 500 -33.02 9.69 -16.18
C LYS A 500 -34.34 9.40 -16.91
N PRO A 501 -35.37 10.27 -16.81
CA PRO A 501 -36.61 10.06 -17.56
C PRO A 501 -36.27 10.03 -19.06
N LEU A 502 -36.34 8.83 -19.65
CA LEU A 502 -36.28 8.65 -21.08
C LEU A 502 -37.55 9.32 -21.62
N SER A 503 -37.44 10.54 -22.17
CA SER A 503 -38.57 11.10 -22.91
C SER A 503 -38.88 10.11 -24.04
N MET A 504 -40.14 9.68 -24.17
CA MET A 504 -40.60 8.67 -25.14
C MET A 504 -40.41 9.06 -26.63
N LEU A 505 -39.61 10.08 -26.93
CA LEU A 505 -39.32 10.56 -28.30
C LEU A 505 -37.91 10.20 -28.80
N ALA A 506 -37.06 9.55 -28.01
CA ALA A 506 -35.67 9.27 -28.39
C ALA A 506 -35.46 7.93 -29.13
N ILE A 507 -36.37 7.55 -30.04
CA ILE A 507 -36.20 6.32 -30.86
C ILE A 507 -35.23 6.56 -32.04
N ASN A 508 -34.85 7.81 -32.38
CA ASN A 508 -34.06 8.08 -33.58
C ASN A 508 -33.00 9.22 -33.48
N ALA A 509 -32.56 9.59 -32.29
CA ALA A 509 -31.56 10.66 -32.14
C ALA A 509 -30.14 10.10 -32.01
N THR A 510 -29.34 10.24 -33.07
CA THR A 510 -27.88 10.34 -32.99
C THR A 510 -27.55 11.56 -32.13
N GLU A 511 -26.96 11.29 -30.96
CA GLU A 511 -26.46 12.25 -29.94
C GLU A 511 -27.49 13.16 -29.24
N PRO A 512 -27.63 13.08 -27.90
CA PRO A 512 -28.38 14.07 -27.14
C PRO A 512 -27.51 15.30 -26.79
N PRO A 513 -28.09 16.51 -26.74
CA PRO A 513 -27.38 17.70 -26.31
C PRO A 513 -27.18 17.62 -24.79
N THR A 514 -25.94 17.44 -24.37
CA THR A 514 -25.53 17.59 -22.98
C THR A 514 -25.64 19.07 -22.61
N ILE A 515 -26.67 19.46 -21.85
CA ILE A 515 -26.56 20.65 -20.99
C ILE A 515 -25.62 20.26 -19.86
N GLN A 516 -24.31 20.29 -20.14
CA GLN A 516 -23.30 20.42 -19.11
C GLN A 516 -23.34 21.88 -18.66
N PRO A 517 -23.22 22.18 -17.35
CA PRO A 517 -22.82 23.53 -16.97
C PRO A 517 -21.57 23.85 -17.77
N GLU A 518 -21.60 24.96 -18.49
CA GLU A 518 -20.52 25.48 -19.32
C GLU A 518 -19.33 25.79 -18.39
N PHE A 519 -18.58 24.75 -18.05
CA PHE A 519 -17.41 24.81 -17.22
C PHE A 519 -16.25 25.13 -18.15
N ASP A 520 -15.64 26.30 -17.93
CA ASP A 520 -14.50 26.77 -18.69
C ASP A 520 -13.40 25.68 -18.71
N PRO A 521 -13.14 25.03 -19.87
CA PRO A 521 -12.12 23.99 -19.98
C PRO A 521 -10.71 24.51 -19.71
N SER A 522 -10.54 25.83 -19.67
CA SER A 522 -9.25 26.51 -19.56
C SER A 522 -8.73 26.68 -18.13
N GLU A 523 -9.53 26.45 -17.08
CA GLU A 523 -9.06 26.60 -15.70
C GLU A 523 -8.46 25.30 -15.15
N PHE A 524 -7.13 25.19 -15.14
CA PHE A 524 -6.42 24.06 -14.53
C PHE A 524 -6.62 24.06 -13.00
N LYS A 525 -7.51 23.18 -12.53
CA LYS A 525 -7.69 22.89 -11.10
C LYS A 525 -6.80 21.72 -10.70
N ILE A 526 -5.88 21.95 -9.76
CA ILE A 526 -4.88 20.94 -9.33
C ILE A 526 -5.52 19.64 -8.79
N TYR A 527 -6.75 19.68 -8.31
CA TYR A 527 -7.49 18.52 -7.81
C TYR A 527 -8.18 17.70 -8.90
N HIS A 528 -8.16 18.14 -10.17
CA HIS A 528 -8.64 17.38 -11.34
C HIS A 528 -7.59 16.40 -11.88
N ILE A 529 -6.36 16.40 -11.36
CA ILE A 529 -5.34 15.45 -11.77
C ILE A 529 -5.76 14.01 -11.40
N SER A 530 -5.29 13.04 -12.17
CA SER A 530 -5.52 11.62 -11.89
C SER A 530 -5.01 11.22 -10.50
N TYR A 531 -5.81 10.41 -9.81
CA TYR A 531 -5.50 9.87 -8.49
C TYR A 531 -4.19 9.08 -8.45
N LEU A 532 -3.71 8.57 -9.59
CA LEU A 532 -2.43 7.86 -9.71
C LEU A 532 -1.22 8.77 -9.45
N TRP A 533 -1.33 10.08 -9.74
CA TRP A 533 -0.25 11.03 -9.50
C TRP A 533 -0.10 11.44 -8.04
N TYR A 534 -1.14 11.24 -7.21
CA TYR A 534 -1.21 11.83 -5.87
C TYR A 534 -0.05 11.41 -4.97
N THR A 535 0.34 10.12 -4.98
CA THR A 535 1.44 9.64 -4.13
C THR A 535 2.78 10.22 -4.60
N LEU A 536 3.01 10.30 -5.91
CA LEU A 536 4.22 10.88 -6.47
C LEU A 536 4.31 12.38 -6.16
N PHE A 537 3.23 13.13 -6.34
CA PHE A 537 3.18 14.56 -6.03
C PHE A 537 3.37 14.83 -4.54
N GLY A 538 2.71 14.07 -3.67
CA GLY A 538 2.93 14.19 -2.24
C GLY A 538 4.39 13.95 -1.84
N ALA A 539 5.06 12.98 -2.45
CA ALA A 539 6.49 12.74 -2.24
C ALA A 539 7.36 13.87 -2.79
N ALA A 540 7.08 14.34 -4.01
CA ALA A 540 7.83 15.41 -4.66
C ALA A 540 7.72 16.73 -3.89
N ILE A 541 6.51 17.15 -3.51
CA ILE A 541 6.25 18.35 -2.69
C ILE A 541 7.04 18.27 -1.38
N THR A 542 6.99 17.12 -0.72
CA THR A 542 7.70 16.88 0.55
C THR A 542 9.21 17.05 0.38
N ILE A 543 9.78 16.43 -0.66
CA ILE A 543 11.23 16.48 -0.93
C ILE A 543 11.66 17.91 -1.31
N ILE A 544 10.91 18.59 -2.19
CA ILE A 544 11.25 19.94 -2.66
C ILE A 544 11.24 20.94 -1.50
N ILE A 545 10.19 20.92 -0.68
CA ILE A 545 10.10 21.82 0.49
C ILE A 545 11.16 21.46 1.53
N ALA A 546 11.44 20.18 1.76
CA ALA A 546 12.49 19.76 2.68
C ALA A 546 13.89 20.19 2.22
N LEU A 547 14.17 20.13 0.92
CA LEU A 547 15.44 20.61 0.34
C LEU A 547 15.58 22.13 0.48
N ALA A 548 14.55 22.88 0.10
CA ALA A 548 14.56 24.34 0.21
C ALA A 548 14.75 24.81 1.66
N THR A 549 14.03 24.20 2.59
CA THR A 549 14.14 24.55 4.02
C THR A 549 15.46 24.08 4.63
N SER A 550 16.00 22.93 4.23
CA SER A 550 17.33 22.49 4.68
C SER A 550 18.44 23.41 4.17
N TYR A 551 18.31 23.96 2.96
CA TYR A 551 19.25 24.94 2.44
C TYR A 551 19.25 26.23 3.27
N ILE A 552 18.06 26.69 3.71
CA ILE A 552 17.91 27.90 4.53
C ILE A 552 18.39 27.68 5.97
N LEU A 553 18.09 26.52 6.56
CA LEU A 553 18.39 26.22 7.97
C LEU A 553 19.84 25.76 8.22
N GLY A 554 20.60 25.51 7.15
CA GLY A 554 21.93 24.91 7.21
C GLY A 554 21.87 23.40 6.90
N PRO A 555 22.40 22.94 5.76
CA PRO A 555 22.37 21.54 5.39
C PRO A 555 23.29 20.70 6.28
N ASN A 556 22.94 19.42 6.44
CA ASN A 556 23.80 18.48 7.15
C ASN A 556 25.09 18.21 6.40
N LYS A 557 26.19 18.07 7.15
CA LYS A 557 27.47 17.61 6.61
C LYS A 557 27.42 16.09 6.39
N PRO A 558 27.59 15.59 5.16
CA PRO A 558 27.56 14.15 4.90
C PRO A 558 28.64 13.33 5.63
N SER A 559 29.72 13.98 6.10
CA SER A 559 30.83 13.36 6.84
C SER A 559 30.46 12.95 8.27
N GLU A 560 29.49 13.63 8.89
CA GLU A 560 29.05 13.38 10.27
C GLU A 560 27.94 12.30 10.33
N LEU A 561 27.36 11.94 9.19
CA LEU A 561 26.28 10.98 9.10
C LEU A 561 26.80 9.54 9.06
N ASN A 562 26.13 8.63 9.81
CA ASN A 562 26.38 7.20 9.66
C ASN A 562 26.00 6.75 8.24
N GLN A 563 27.02 6.37 7.47
CA GLN A 563 26.87 6.00 6.06
C GLN A 563 25.98 4.76 5.87
N ASP A 564 25.83 3.91 6.90
CA ASP A 564 25.00 2.71 6.80
C ASP A 564 23.49 3.00 6.70
N LEU A 565 23.09 4.25 6.91
CA LEU A 565 21.72 4.73 6.74
C LEU A 565 21.38 5.10 5.29
N LEU A 566 22.38 5.16 4.42
CA LEU A 566 22.24 5.60 3.02
C LEU A 566 22.25 4.40 2.07
N ALA A 567 21.71 4.58 0.87
CA ALA A 567 21.77 3.55 -0.17
C ALA A 567 23.23 3.22 -0.55
N PRO A 568 23.56 1.95 -0.88
CA PRO A 568 24.94 1.51 -1.11
C PRO A 568 25.72 2.32 -2.14
N PHE A 569 25.06 2.78 -3.21
CA PHE A 569 25.71 3.59 -4.24
C PHE A 569 25.96 5.03 -3.76
N VAL A 570 25.06 5.60 -2.94
CA VAL A 570 25.25 6.92 -2.31
C VAL A 570 26.44 6.87 -1.36
N ARG A 571 26.59 5.80 -0.57
CA ARG A 571 27.78 5.57 0.28
C ARG A 571 29.07 5.63 -0.53
N ARG A 572 29.09 5.02 -1.73
CA ARG A 572 30.27 5.02 -2.62
C ARG A 572 30.57 6.42 -3.15
N ILE A 573 29.57 7.22 -3.48
CA ILE A 573 29.73 8.60 -3.96
C ILE A 573 30.34 9.47 -2.85
N ILE A 574 29.77 9.44 -1.64
CA ILE A 574 30.28 10.24 -0.50
C ILE A 574 31.71 9.85 -0.15
N ARG A 575 32.02 8.54 -0.09
CA ARG A 575 33.40 8.07 0.16
C ARG A 575 34.40 8.55 -0.89
N ARG A 576 33.98 8.75 -2.15
CA ARG A 576 34.82 9.32 -3.21
C ARG A 576 35.02 10.81 -3.01
N MET A 577 33.96 11.56 -2.68
CA MET A 577 34.04 13.00 -2.41
C MET A 577 34.99 13.30 -1.25
N ASN A 578 34.82 12.62 -0.10
CA ASN A 578 35.67 12.80 1.07
C ASN A 578 37.15 12.45 0.77
N LYS A 579 37.41 11.44 -0.09
CA LYS A 579 38.77 11.11 -0.53
C LYS A 579 39.38 12.19 -1.41
N THR A 580 38.57 12.84 -2.26
CA THR A 580 39.02 13.95 -3.12
C THR A 580 39.33 15.19 -2.28
N GLU A 581 38.46 15.54 -1.33
CA GLU A 581 38.68 16.64 -0.39
C GLU A 581 39.95 16.44 0.43
N ALA A 582 40.12 15.26 1.06
CA ALA A 582 41.33 14.93 1.81
C ALA A 582 42.61 14.93 0.94
N ARG A 583 42.49 14.67 -0.38
CA ARG A 583 43.62 14.76 -1.32
C ARG A 583 43.90 16.20 -1.76
N SER A 584 42.88 17.06 -1.77
CA SER A 584 43.01 18.49 -2.07
C SER A 584 43.66 19.22 -0.90
N GLU A 585 43.22 18.97 0.34
CA GLU A 585 43.84 19.52 1.56
C GLU A 585 45.33 19.17 1.62
N LYS A 586 45.68 17.87 1.45
CA LYS A 586 47.08 17.43 1.38
C LYS A 586 47.91 18.04 0.24
N ARG A 587 47.28 18.60 -0.79
CA ARG A 587 47.95 19.24 -1.94
C ARG A 587 48.04 20.77 -1.77
N LEU A 588 47.28 21.36 -0.85
CA LEU A 588 47.41 22.75 -0.39
C LEU A 588 48.45 22.88 0.74
N ASP A 589 48.69 21.81 1.50
CA ASP A 589 49.72 21.74 2.55
C ASP A 589 51.21 21.55 2.14
N PRO A 590 51.67 21.50 0.87
CA PRO A 590 53.11 21.44 0.56
C PRO A 590 53.87 22.75 0.79
N VAL A 591 53.19 23.89 1.00
CA VAL A 591 53.84 25.21 1.05
C VAL A 591 54.06 25.71 2.48
N GLY A 592 53.44 25.08 3.48
CA GLY A 592 53.57 25.48 4.89
C GLY A 592 54.78 24.92 5.63
N THR A 593 55.44 23.88 5.12
CA THR A 593 56.53 23.17 5.82
C THR A 593 57.94 23.53 5.37
N GLU A 594 58.12 24.37 4.34
CA GLU A 594 59.45 24.89 3.96
C GLU A 594 59.79 26.23 4.61
N GLN A 595 58.81 27.00 5.12
CA GLN A 595 59.09 28.29 5.77
C GLN A 595 59.44 28.18 7.28
N GLU A 596 59.02 27.12 7.97
CA GLU A 596 59.44 26.87 9.36
C GLU A 596 60.87 26.32 9.48
N ASN A 597 61.40 25.66 8.43
CA ASN A 597 62.77 25.13 8.45
C ASN A 597 63.86 26.15 8.09
N ILE A 598 63.51 27.34 7.59
CA ILE A 598 64.47 28.42 7.32
C ILE A 598 64.64 29.35 8.53
N PHE A 599 63.63 29.44 9.41
CA PHE A 599 63.71 30.28 10.61
C PHE A 599 64.36 29.61 11.83
N SER A 600 64.57 28.29 11.81
CA SER A 600 65.21 27.56 12.92
C SER A 600 66.73 27.34 12.77
N SER A 601 67.36 27.89 11.72
CA SER A 601 68.79 27.65 11.41
C SER A 601 69.75 28.76 11.89
N SER A 602 69.33 29.64 12.79
CA SER A 602 70.22 30.71 13.30
C SER A 602 70.08 30.99 14.80
N MET A 603 70.09 29.94 15.63
CA MET A 603 70.36 30.11 17.05
C MET A 603 71.09 28.88 17.60
N ASP A 604 72.41 28.99 17.66
CA ASP A 604 73.31 27.99 18.22
C ASP A 604 73.16 27.96 19.75
N LEU A 605 72.37 27.01 20.24
CA LEU A 605 72.06 26.78 21.66
C LEU A 605 73.23 26.18 22.48
N LYS A 606 74.45 26.17 21.93
CA LYS A 606 75.66 25.70 22.65
C LYS A 606 76.39 26.78 23.45
N GLU A 607 76.13 28.07 23.23
CA GLU A 607 76.79 29.14 24.01
C GLU A 607 76.05 29.56 25.29
N LEU A 608 74.74 29.29 25.41
CA LEU A 608 73.95 29.69 26.58
C LEU A 608 74.05 28.75 27.79
N ARG A 609 74.69 27.58 27.63
CA ARG A 609 74.78 26.57 28.70
C ARG A 609 76.05 26.66 29.57
N LYS A 610 76.82 27.75 29.45
CA LYS A 610 78.08 27.94 30.17
C LYS A 610 78.07 29.03 31.26
N ILE A 611 76.91 29.65 31.54
CA ILE A 611 76.84 30.85 32.41
C ILE A 611 75.98 30.67 33.68
N VAL A 612 75.25 29.56 33.86
CA VAL A 612 74.47 29.34 35.09
C VAL A 612 74.88 28.00 35.70
N GLY A 613 75.72 28.07 36.73
CA GLY A 613 76.13 26.95 37.57
C GLY A 613 75.19 26.71 38.75
N GLU A 614 75.43 25.56 39.41
CA GLU A 614 75.05 25.17 40.78
C GLU A 614 73.52 25.11 41.05
N GLU A 615 72.91 24.10 41.68
CA GLU A 615 73.31 23.27 42.82
C GLU A 615 72.32 22.10 42.98
N GLU A 616 72.85 20.97 43.44
CA GLU A 616 72.32 19.90 44.33
C GLU A 616 70.86 19.35 44.29
N ASP A 617 70.81 18.03 44.09
CA ASP A 617 70.19 16.97 44.92
C ASP A 617 68.85 17.19 45.67
N CYS A 618 67.86 16.32 45.41
CA CYS A 618 67.36 15.34 46.41
C CYS A 618 66.20 14.46 45.90
N GLU A 619 66.43 13.14 46.01
CA GLU A 619 65.56 12.03 46.43
C GLU A 619 64.03 11.96 46.19
N ASN A 620 63.64 10.83 45.59
CA ASN A 620 62.58 9.87 45.97
C ASN A 620 61.21 10.38 46.48
N LEU A 621 60.16 10.15 45.67
CA LEU A 621 59.01 9.28 46.00
C LEU A 621 58.11 9.00 44.78
#